data_AF-V5WHW7-F1
#
_entry.id   AF-V5WHW7-F1
#
_cell.length_a   1.000
_cell.length_b   1.000
_cell.length_c   1.000
_cell.angle_alpha   90.00
_cell.angle_beta   90.00
_cell.angle_gamma   90.00
#
_symmetry.space_group_name_H-M   'P 1'
#
loop_
_entity.id
_entity.type
_entity.pdbx_description
1 polymer ?
#
loop_
_entity_poly.entity_id
_entity_poly.type
_entity_poly.pdbx_seq_one_letter_code
_entity_poly.pdbx_strand_id
1 'polypeptide(L)'
;MDFGDWEGRTYEDLWRDEPAYRHWTENWQSAQIPGGESLPMVNKRVWKFITALPEGPALLLTHAGVIRLVWAQTLAESLEHAMSRSVPFFELMDQIPVKH
;
A
#
# COMPACT_ATOMS: atom_id res chain seq x y z
N MET A 1 5.29 -1.88 -1.54
CA MET A 1 5.26 -3.07 -0.69
C MET A 1 6.25 -3.99 -1.30
N ASP A 2 7.29 -4.30 -0.55
CA ASP A 2 8.26 -5.34 -0.86
C ASP A 2 7.61 -6.71 -0.60
N PHE A 3 7.48 -7.55 -1.62
CA PHE A 3 6.91 -8.89 -1.49
C PHE A 3 7.96 -9.94 -1.07
N GLY A 4 9.22 -9.55 -0.83
CA GLY A 4 10.26 -10.44 -0.30
C GLY A 4 10.38 -11.75 -1.07
N ASP A 5 10.26 -12.87 -0.35
CA ASP A 5 10.38 -14.21 -0.91
C ASP A 5 9.26 -14.56 -1.93
N TRP A 6 8.23 -13.73 -2.02
CA TRP A 6 7.11 -13.91 -2.96
C TRP A 6 7.28 -13.13 -4.25
N GLU A 7 8.30 -12.28 -4.37
CA GLU A 7 8.57 -11.53 -5.59
C GLU A 7 8.71 -12.45 -6.81
N GLY A 8 8.05 -12.07 -7.91
CA GLY A 8 8.04 -12.84 -9.16
C GLY A 8 7.22 -14.13 -9.15
N ARG A 9 6.56 -14.48 -8.04
CA ARG A 9 5.65 -15.64 -7.97
C ARG A 9 4.22 -15.25 -8.29
N THR A 10 3.47 -16.18 -8.87
CA THR A 10 2.03 -16.00 -9.12
C THR A 10 1.23 -16.25 -7.83
N TYR A 11 0.01 -15.71 -7.78
CA TYR A 11 -0.89 -15.95 -6.65
C TYR A 11 -1.26 -17.44 -6.53
N GLU A 12 -1.40 -18.13 -7.67
CA GLU A 12 -1.69 -19.56 -7.74
C GLU A 12 -0.55 -20.38 -7.15
N ASP A 13 0.70 -20.04 -7.46
CA ASP A 13 1.86 -20.72 -6.91
C ASP A 13 1.97 -20.46 -5.40
N LEU A 14 1.74 -19.23 -4.95
CA LEU A 14 1.75 -18.88 -3.51
C LEU A 14 0.65 -19.64 -2.76
N TRP A 15 -0.56 -19.70 -3.31
CA TRP A 15 -1.67 -20.43 -2.69
C TRP A 15 -1.39 -21.93 -2.55
N ARG A 16 -0.74 -22.53 -3.55
CA ARG A 16 -0.40 -23.96 -3.57
C ARG A 16 0.76 -24.29 -2.64
N ASP A 17 1.85 -23.53 -2.74
CA ASP A 17 3.15 -23.94 -2.20
C ASP A 17 3.55 -23.20 -0.91
N GLU A 18 2.89 -22.09 -0.56
CA GLU A 18 3.29 -21.22 0.56
C GLU A 18 2.23 -21.16 1.68
N PRO A 19 2.40 -21.92 2.77
CA PRO A 19 1.47 -21.89 3.91
C PRO A 19 1.31 -20.49 4.54
N ALA A 20 2.37 -19.67 4.58
CA ALA A 20 2.31 -18.33 5.14
C ALA A 20 1.42 -17.39 4.32
N TYR A 21 1.23 -17.68 3.02
CA TYR A 21 0.40 -16.86 2.14
C TYR A 21 -1.06 -16.85 2.61
N ARG A 22 -1.62 -18.02 2.96
CA ARG A 22 -2.99 -18.11 3.52
C ARG A 22 -3.15 -17.29 4.78
N HIS A 23 -2.23 -17.45 5.74
CA HIS A 23 -2.23 -16.66 6.97
C HIS A 23 -2.17 -15.15 6.69
N TRP A 24 -1.32 -14.75 5.74
CA TRP A 24 -1.22 -13.35 5.34
C TRP A 24 -2.49 -12.83 4.68
N THR A 25 -3.18 -13.59 3.82
CA THR A 25 -4.43 -13.13 3.20
C THR A 25 -5.52 -12.80 4.23
N GLU A 26 -5.56 -13.54 5.34
CA GLU A 26 -6.51 -13.31 6.45
C GLU A 26 -6.07 -12.17 7.38
N ASN A 27 -4.77 -11.86 7.42
CA ASN A 27 -4.16 -10.95 8.39
C ASN A 27 -3.32 -9.84 7.73
N TRP A 28 -3.61 -9.49 6.47
CA TRP A 28 -2.76 -8.66 5.61
C TRP A 28 -2.46 -7.27 6.17
N GLN A 29 -3.29 -6.79 7.11
CA GLN A 29 -3.12 -5.51 7.78
C GLN A 29 -1.96 -5.49 8.78
N SER A 30 -1.55 -6.65 9.30
CA SER A 30 -0.56 -6.76 10.37
C SER A 30 0.53 -7.80 10.07
N ALA A 31 0.20 -8.87 9.36
CA ALA A 31 1.14 -9.92 8.98
C ALA A 31 2.22 -9.37 8.04
N GLN A 32 3.47 -9.77 8.31
CA GLN A 32 4.60 -9.46 7.47
C GLN A 32 4.77 -10.54 6.40
N ILE A 33 5.09 -10.10 5.18
CA ILE A 33 5.49 -11.00 4.10
C ILE A 33 6.89 -11.55 4.43
N PRO A 34 7.16 -12.87 4.31
CA PRO A 34 8.49 -13.43 4.51
C PRO A 34 9.55 -12.70 3.67
N GLY A 35 10.59 -12.19 4.34
CA GLY A 35 11.65 -11.40 3.71
C GLY A 35 11.23 -10.00 3.22
N GLY A 36 9.96 -9.60 3.37
CA GLY A 36 9.39 -8.37 2.81
C GLY A 36 8.80 -7.40 3.85
N GLU A 37 7.87 -6.55 3.41
CA GLU A 37 7.21 -5.54 4.24
C GLU A 37 5.85 -6.03 4.80
N SER A 38 5.49 -5.53 6.00
CA SER A 38 4.10 -5.53 6.46
C SER A 38 3.42 -4.21 6.06
N LEU A 39 2.07 -4.17 6.02
CA LEU A 39 1.35 -2.93 5.72
C LEU A 39 1.76 -1.75 6.63
N PRO A 40 1.95 -1.92 7.96
CA PRO A 40 2.41 -0.84 8.82
C PRO A 40 3.81 -0.33 8.45
N MET A 41 4.72 -1.19 7.97
CA MET A 41 6.04 -0.78 7.49
C MET A 41 5.92 0.09 6.24
N VAL A 42 5.11 -0.33 5.27
CA VAL A 42 4.83 0.46 4.06
C VAL A 42 4.23 1.80 4.44
N ASN A 43 3.22 1.82 5.31
CA ASN A 43 2.55 3.03 5.77
C ASN A 43 3.56 3.99 6.42
N LYS A 44 4.40 3.50 7.32
CA LYS A 44 5.46 4.31 7.96
C LYS A 44 6.41 4.92 6.93
N ARG A 45 6.84 4.16 5.92
CA ARG A 45 7.73 4.67 4.86
C ARG A 45 7.05 5.70 3.97
N VAL A 46 5.79 5.49 3.63
CA VAL A 46 4.96 6.42 2.84
C VAL A 46 4.78 7.73 3.60
N TRP A 47 4.39 7.70 4.87
CA TRP A 47 4.24 8.93 5.67
C TRP A 47 5.55 9.66 5.88
N LYS A 48 6.65 8.94 6.10
CA LYS A 48 7.98 9.56 6.18
C LYS A 48 8.34 10.31 4.88
N PHE A 49 7.95 9.80 3.73
CA PHE A 49 8.15 10.48 2.45
C PHE A 49 7.25 11.71 2.33
N ILE A 50 5.96 11.56 2.61
CA ILE A 50 4.97 12.65 2.48
C ILE A 50 5.28 13.82 3.40
N THR A 51 5.65 13.56 4.66
CA THR A 51 5.97 14.63 5.62
C THR A 51 7.30 15.32 5.35
N ALA A 52 8.15 14.73 4.50
CA ALA A 52 9.40 15.34 4.06
C ALA A 52 9.24 16.18 2.78
N LEU A 53 8.06 16.20 2.16
CA LEU A 53 7.81 17.05 0.99
C LEU A 53 7.80 18.54 1.40
N PRO A 54 8.29 19.43 0.53
CA PRO A 54 8.17 20.86 0.76
C PRO A 54 6.70 21.29 0.74
N GLU A 55 6.40 22.42 1.38
CA GLU A 55 5.07 23.02 1.32
C GLU A 55 4.67 23.37 -0.12
N GLY A 56 3.39 23.19 -0.44
CA GLY A 56 2.82 23.51 -1.73
C GLY A 56 2.30 22.28 -2.49
N PRO A 57 1.78 22.48 -3.72
CA PRO A 57 1.27 21.39 -4.53
C PRO A 57 2.41 20.49 -5.03
N ALA A 58 2.24 19.19 -4.92
CA ALA A 58 3.15 18.17 -5.44
C ALA A 58 2.38 17.14 -6.27
N LEU A 59 3.00 16.67 -7.36
CA LEU A 59 2.51 15.54 -8.15
C LEU A 59 3.26 14.27 -7.74
N LEU A 60 2.53 13.26 -7.27
CA LEU A 60 3.09 11.98 -6.85
C LEU A 60 2.79 10.90 -7.91
N LEU A 61 3.84 10.37 -8.54
CA LEU A 61 3.75 9.20 -9.41
C LEU A 61 4.16 7.95 -8.61
N THR A 62 3.20 7.10 -8.27
CA THR A 62 3.42 5.92 -7.42
C THR A 62 2.55 4.74 -7.87
N HIS A 63 2.49 3.69 -7.06
CA HIS A 63 1.68 2.50 -7.30
C HIS A 63 0.35 2.53 -6.54
N ALA A 64 -0.63 1.75 -7.00
CA ALA A 64 -1.97 1.70 -6.41
C ALA A 64 -1.98 1.48 -4.89
N GLY A 65 -1.12 0.61 -4.35
CA GLY A 65 -1.04 0.37 -2.91
C GLY A 65 -0.61 1.61 -2.11
N VAL A 66 0.29 2.44 -2.65
CA VAL A 66 0.71 3.70 -2.01
C VAL A 66 -0.43 4.72 -2.08
N ILE A 67 -1.06 4.87 -3.24
CA ILE A 67 -2.20 5.79 -3.44
C ILE A 67 -3.32 5.49 -2.43
N ARG A 68 -3.67 4.21 -2.28
CA ARG A 68 -4.71 3.76 -1.34
C ARG A 68 -4.34 4.01 0.12
N LEU A 69 -3.07 3.84 0.49
CA LEU A 69 -2.59 4.21 1.83
C LEU A 69 -2.70 5.71 2.10
N VAL A 70 -2.42 6.54 1.09
CA VAL A 70 -2.61 7.99 1.21
C VAL A 70 -4.09 8.30 1.43
N TRP A 71 -5.00 7.73 0.63
CA TRP A 71 -6.45 7.90 0.82
C TRP A 71 -6.92 7.51 2.21
N ALA A 72 -6.53 6.33 2.70
CA ALA A 72 -6.91 5.85 4.02
C ALA A 72 -6.62 6.89 5.11
N GLN A 73 -5.42 7.49 5.09
CA GLN A 73 -5.03 8.47 6.10
C GLN A 73 -5.66 9.85 5.84
N THR A 74 -5.57 10.39 4.63
CA THR A 74 -5.95 11.79 4.35
C THR A 74 -7.45 12.00 4.34
N LEU A 75 -8.20 10.98 3.93
CA LEU A 75 -9.66 11.01 3.87
C LEU A 75 -10.30 10.36 5.10
N ALA A 76 -9.50 9.89 6.05
CA ALA A 76 -9.94 9.15 7.25
C ALA A 76 -10.85 7.95 6.90
N GLU A 77 -10.52 7.24 5.83
CA GLU A 77 -11.20 6.02 5.41
C GLU A 77 -10.63 4.79 6.13
N SER A 78 -11.44 3.73 6.30
CA SER A 78 -10.89 2.44 6.73
C SER A 78 -9.94 1.88 5.69
N LEU A 79 -8.97 1.07 6.15
CA LEU A 79 -8.01 0.42 5.25
C LEU A 79 -8.71 -0.48 4.23
N GLU A 80 -9.77 -1.18 4.62
CA GLU A 80 -10.57 -2.03 3.74
C GLU A 80 -11.22 -1.22 2.63
N HIS A 81 -11.87 -0.10 2.99
CA HIS A 81 -12.52 0.75 2.01
C HIS A 81 -11.48 1.31 1.05
N ALA A 82 -10.41 1.92 1.57
CA ALA A 82 -9.34 2.49 0.73
C ALA A 82 -8.71 1.44 -0.19
N MET A 83 -8.46 0.22 0.29
CA MET A 83 -7.85 -0.84 -0.51
C MET A 83 -8.76 -1.39 -1.62
N SER A 84 -10.08 -1.33 -1.42
CA SER A 84 -11.07 -1.73 -2.42
C SER A 84 -11.30 -0.69 -3.54
N ARG A 85 -10.89 0.57 -3.33
CA ARG A 85 -11.05 1.63 -4.32
C ARG A 85 -10.29 1.31 -5.60
N SER A 86 -10.90 1.57 -6.75
CA SER A 86 -10.20 1.51 -8.04
C SER A 86 -9.13 2.60 -8.11
N VAL A 87 -7.98 2.26 -8.68
CA VAL A 87 -6.93 3.22 -9.04
C VAL A 87 -6.75 3.12 -10.55
N PRO A 88 -7.12 4.16 -11.32
CA PRO A 88 -7.01 4.13 -12.77
C PRO A 88 -5.56 4.06 -13.24
N PHE A 89 -5.34 3.47 -14.42
CA PHE A 89 -4.00 3.32 -15.00
C PHE A 89 -3.63 4.58 -15.77
N PHE A 90 -2.50 5.22 -15.39
CA PHE A 90 -1.96 6.40 -16.09
C PHE A 90 -2.91 7.62 -16.17
N GLU A 91 -3.82 7.76 -15.21
CA GLU A 91 -4.71 8.92 -15.12
C GLU A 91 -4.33 9.84 -13.95
N LEU A 92 -4.52 11.15 -14.15
CA LEU A 92 -4.39 12.13 -13.08
C LEU A 92 -5.64 12.08 -12.21
N MET A 93 -5.44 11.93 -10.90
CA MET A 93 -6.52 11.93 -9.92
C MET A 93 -6.67 13.31 -9.27
N ASP A 94 -7.82 13.52 -8.61
CA ASP A 94 -8.10 14.74 -7.87
C ASP A 94 -7.02 15.04 -6.83
N GLN A 95 -6.74 16.34 -6.65
CA GLN A 95 -5.82 16.80 -5.63
C GLN A 95 -6.38 16.51 -4.24
N ILE A 96 -5.52 16.02 -3.35
CA ILE A 96 -5.91 15.62 -2.00
C ILE A 96 -5.16 16.49 -1.00
N PRO A 97 -5.86 17.13 -0.05
CA PRO A 97 -5.19 17.89 0.99
C PRO A 97 -4.47 16.94 1.95
N VAL A 98 -3.17 17.12 2.09
CA VAL A 98 -2.36 16.48 3.12
C VAL A 98 -2.15 17.49 4.24
N LYS A 99 -2.53 17.13 5.46
CA LYS A 99 -2.20 17.91 6.66
C LYS A 99 -0.92 17.30 7.26
N HIS A 100 0.07 18.15 7.50
CA HIS A 100 1.27 17.80 8.26
C HIS A 100 0.94 17.65 9.74
#